data_AF-A0DTS5-F1
#
_entry.id   AF-A0DTS5-F1
#
_cell.length_a   1.000
_cell.length_b   1.000
_cell.length_c   1.000
_cell.angle_alpha   90.00
_cell.angle_beta   90.00
_cell.angle_gamma   90.00
#
_symmetry.space_group_name_H-M   'P 1'
#
loop_
_entity.id
_entity.type
_entity.pdbx_description
1 polymer ?
#
loop_
_entity_poly.entity_id
_entity_poly.type
_entity_poly.pdbx_seq_one_letter_code
_entity_poly.pdbx_strand_id
1 'polypeptide(L)'
;MFKYQKREAQFCKNTSRNLFTKLDYFAQRPQFQVLKKTSFSTAFGYLLTIMLSTICVFYLYIQMDELTKQSNPQVIISDNQPLNTPVIYLSRSNFTFVISITNALIQSFDKNLKYYNLTVNQCHRQRSYDEVNSKANVTLECFNYMIEPCNLERHFVTDLQKTYFQKFKLSTMYCLNPEQWDQRPIQLQGHSQSDNFQFITINVNLCKNSTSYKECSPMEEIQKGLVSSYYAIYMSDVLIKMQNPGRPYDDVITIQNTQFSYAKSQQLHSLFKIANTQTDVGLINKDVQVDETILQSATKEYSESYNGYYLANNILYLDQRETIYYRSYIKLQTILGNVGGLWQIISLVISAFFGPILFTYMNLSLVSKFFRIEGNQTKNLFDKKIIKDDEIKEINMMASDQQTKNLSIIQNSDQTKLKQYLKKKKNPISISFKDALLMHLGCLGNNQKIYRFAIQKIMMKLDVAYIIKKLHEIDKLKSILMTNEQVKLFNYIPKPLIPTDIFDIGFKKQYTPNSNQAESISIFEEEKTEIQKLEDSFHAYQKIRQKDNPSDLDQTIIGQMDEEIKAYFECMMKKQSGLMYPFSPRCDSIPQSQREEENLIINQEPQAGKVLTRKK
;
A
#
# COMPACT_ATOMS: atom_id res chain seq x y z
N MET A 1 56.65 -27.34 23.24
CA MET A 1 56.74 -25.96 22.73
C MET A 1 55.51 -25.72 21.85
N PHE A 2 54.45 -25.24 22.49
CA PHE A 2 53.75 -23.99 22.16
C PHE A 2 52.80 -24.12 20.95
N LYS A 3 51.51 -24.32 21.23
CA LYS A 3 50.53 -23.23 21.45
C LYS A 3 50.31 -22.37 20.19
N TYR A 4 49.94 -22.96 19.06
CA TYR A 4 49.41 -22.16 17.94
C TYR A 4 48.39 -22.94 17.12
N GLN A 5 47.28 -23.35 17.74
CA GLN A 5 46.12 -23.83 16.98
C GLN A 5 44.76 -23.57 17.64
N LYS A 6 44.72 -22.71 18.66
CA LYS A 6 43.47 -22.38 19.39
C LYS A 6 43.22 -20.88 19.59
N ARG A 7 43.88 -20.00 18.83
CA ARG A 7 43.81 -18.54 19.04
C ARG A 7 43.15 -17.70 17.94
N GLU A 8 42.77 -18.28 16.79
CA GLU A 8 42.14 -17.49 15.72
C GLU A 8 40.60 -17.47 15.77
N ALA A 9 39.95 -18.42 16.45
CA ALA A 9 38.49 -18.43 16.60
C ALA A 9 37.96 -17.42 17.64
N GLN A 10 38.84 -16.83 18.46
CA GLN A 10 38.44 -15.99 19.60
C GLN A 10 38.62 -14.49 19.37
N PHE A 11 39.42 -14.10 18.38
CA PHE A 11 39.64 -12.68 18.04
C PHE A 11 38.57 -12.13 17.07
N CYS A 12 38.02 -12.96 16.16
CA CYS A 12 36.91 -12.56 15.29
C CYS A 12 35.54 -12.49 16.02
N LYS A 13 35.42 -13.07 17.22
CA LYS A 13 34.15 -13.06 17.99
C LYS A 13 33.93 -11.80 18.82
N ASN A 14 34.97 -11.05 19.18
CA ASN A 14 34.83 -9.83 19.97
C ASN A 14 34.76 -8.55 19.14
N THR A 15 35.38 -8.51 17.95
CA THR A 15 35.32 -7.33 17.06
C THR A 15 33.99 -7.25 16.30
N SER A 16 33.41 -8.40 15.92
CA SER A 16 32.06 -8.45 15.33
C SER A 16 30.98 -8.00 16.32
N ARG A 17 31.10 -8.37 17.60
CA ARG A 17 30.10 -8.06 18.63
C ARG A 17 29.93 -6.55 18.90
N ASN A 18 31.01 -5.76 18.77
CA ASN A 18 30.97 -4.30 18.94
C ASN A 18 30.59 -3.52 17.67
N LEU A 19 30.67 -4.14 16.49
CA LEU A 19 30.17 -3.56 15.25
C LEU A 19 28.65 -3.83 15.09
N PHE A 20 28.20 -5.03 15.48
CA PHE A 20 26.78 -5.41 15.47
C PHE A 20 25.91 -4.55 16.40
N THR A 21 26.43 -4.11 17.55
CA THR A 21 25.68 -3.23 18.48
C THR A 21 25.62 -1.77 18.04
N LYS A 22 26.46 -1.34 17.08
CA LYS A 22 26.44 0.03 16.51
C LYS A 22 25.66 0.13 15.20
N LEU A 23 25.48 -0.99 14.49
CA LEU A 23 24.62 -1.11 13.29
C LEU A 23 23.19 -1.56 13.62
N ASP A 24 22.88 -1.74 14.91
CA ASP A 24 21.54 -2.05 15.38
C ASP A 24 20.68 -0.78 15.45
N TYR A 25 20.13 -0.39 14.29
CA TYR A 25 19.09 0.66 14.17
C TYR A 25 17.84 0.32 15.02
N PHE A 26 17.71 -0.94 15.45
CA PHE A 26 16.60 -1.46 16.25
C PHE A 26 16.97 -1.70 17.72
N ALA A 27 18.09 -1.16 18.22
CA ALA A 27 18.43 -1.25 19.63
C ALA A 27 17.35 -0.57 20.49
N GLN A 28 16.41 -1.35 20.99
CA GLN A 28 15.30 -0.86 21.81
C GLN A 28 15.79 -0.64 23.24
N ARG A 29 15.60 0.59 23.75
CA ARG A 29 15.80 0.88 25.17
C ARG A 29 14.87 -0.01 25.99
N PRO A 30 15.30 -0.56 27.14
CA PRO A 30 14.44 -1.38 27.97
C PRO A 30 13.23 -0.56 28.42
N GLN A 31 12.06 -0.83 27.81
CA GLN A 31 10.81 -0.19 28.17
C GLN A 31 10.33 -0.84 29.47
N PHE A 32 10.29 -0.06 30.55
CA PHE A 32 9.75 -0.53 31.82
C PHE A 32 8.28 -0.94 31.61
N GLN A 33 7.97 -2.22 31.83
CA GLN A 33 6.60 -2.70 31.76
C GLN A 33 5.83 -2.21 32.98
N VAL A 34 4.99 -1.21 32.78
CA VAL A 34 4.02 -0.80 33.78
C VAL A 34 2.94 -1.88 33.85
N LEU A 35 2.78 -2.52 35.02
CA LEU A 35 1.74 -3.52 35.27
C LEU A 35 1.78 -4.72 34.31
N LYS A 36 2.99 -5.15 33.89
CA LYS A 36 3.19 -6.27 32.94
C LYS A 36 2.59 -6.04 31.54
N LYS A 37 2.30 -4.78 31.14
CA LYS A 37 1.84 -4.43 29.78
C LYS A 37 2.94 -3.67 29.02
N THR A 38 3.17 -4.05 27.76
CA THR A 38 4.20 -3.48 26.88
C THR A 38 3.74 -2.24 26.11
N SER A 39 2.43 -2.07 25.92
CA SER A 39 1.85 -0.92 25.23
C SER A 39 0.64 -0.35 25.97
N PHE A 40 0.54 0.98 25.95
CA PHE A 40 -0.63 1.68 26.45
C PHE A 40 -1.60 1.92 25.27
N SER A 41 -2.50 0.96 25.05
CA SER A 41 -3.55 1.06 24.03
C SER A 41 -4.69 1.96 24.53
N THR A 42 -5.13 2.91 23.70
CA THR A 42 -6.32 3.73 23.98
C THR A 42 -7.41 3.44 22.96
N ALA A 43 -8.68 3.53 23.35
CA ALA A 43 -9.80 3.40 22.42
C ALA A 43 -9.74 4.45 21.29
N PHE A 44 -9.22 5.64 21.60
CA PHE A 44 -8.99 6.71 20.64
C PHE A 44 -7.86 6.37 19.64
N GLY A 45 -6.75 5.79 20.12
CA GLY A 45 -5.68 5.31 19.25
C GLY A 45 -6.15 4.21 18.30
N TYR A 46 -6.98 3.29 18.80
CA TYR A 46 -7.61 2.24 17.97
C TYR A 46 -8.50 2.84 16.86
N LEU A 47 -9.30 3.86 17.18
CA LEU A 47 -10.14 4.56 16.19
C LEU A 47 -9.29 5.24 15.11
N LEU A 48 -8.19 5.89 15.49
CA LEU A 48 -7.26 6.53 14.53
C LEU A 48 -6.59 5.50 13.62
N THR A 49 -6.21 4.34 14.14
CA THR A 49 -5.62 3.26 13.32
C THR A 49 -6.63 2.67 12.35
N ILE A 50 -7.90 2.49 12.76
CA ILE A 50 -8.97 2.09 11.84
C ILE A 50 -9.14 3.13 10.75
N MET A 51 -9.22 4.42 11.11
CA MET A 51 -9.38 5.50 10.13
C MET A 51 -8.24 5.49 9.10
N LEU A 52 -6.99 5.40 9.55
CA LEU A 52 -5.83 5.29 8.67
C LEU A 52 -5.91 4.06 7.75
N SER A 53 -6.25 2.89 8.31
CA SER A 53 -6.38 1.66 7.54
C SER A 53 -7.49 1.76 6.49
N THR A 54 -8.65 2.33 6.83
CA THR A 54 -9.76 2.53 5.87
C THR A 54 -9.38 3.45 4.72
N ILE A 55 -8.66 4.54 4.98
CA ILE A 55 -8.16 5.45 3.94
C ILE A 55 -7.18 4.73 3.02
N CYS A 56 -6.23 3.97 3.57
CA CYS A 56 -5.27 3.22 2.78
C CYS A 56 -5.92 2.11 1.94
N VAL A 57 -6.91 1.39 2.48
CA VAL A 57 -7.66 0.36 1.74
C VAL A 57 -8.49 0.99 0.62
N PHE A 58 -9.13 2.13 0.88
CA PHE A 58 -9.89 2.86 -0.13
C PHE A 58 -8.98 3.38 -1.26
N TYR A 59 -7.81 3.95 -0.91
CA TYR A 59 -6.84 4.40 -1.90
C TYR A 59 -6.26 3.23 -2.72
N LEU A 60 -5.98 2.09 -2.09
CA LEU A 60 -5.56 0.88 -2.78
C LEU A 60 -6.64 0.39 -3.75
N TYR A 61 -7.92 0.44 -3.35
CA TYR A 61 -9.03 0.07 -4.24
C TYR A 61 -9.08 0.95 -5.50
N ILE A 62 -8.95 2.28 -5.36
CA ILE A 62 -8.91 3.19 -6.51
C ILE A 62 -7.74 2.85 -7.44
N GLN A 63 -6.54 2.68 -6.90
CA GLN A 63 -5.35 2.38 -7.71
C GLN A 63 -5.43 1.02 -8.40
N MET A 64 -6.08 0.03 -7.78
CA MET A 64 -6.32 -1.28 -8.41
C MET A 64 -7.38 -1.20 -9.53
N ASP A 65 -8.41 -0.37 -9.36
CA ASP A 65 -9.37 -0.10 -10.43
C ASP A 65 -8.71 0.58 -11.63
N GLU A 66 -7.82 1.56 -11.38
CA GLU A 66 -7.02 2.21 -12.43
C GLU A 66 -6.10 1.22 -13.18
N LEU A 67 -5.44 0.32 -12.45
CA LEU A 67 -4.60 -0.75 -13.01
C LEU A 67 -5.41 -1.70 -13.90
N THR A 68 -6.59 -2.12 -13.43
CA THR A 68 -7.44 -3.09 -14.14
C THR A 68 -8.04 -2.47 -15.39
N LYS A 69 -8.44 -1.20 -15.34
CA LYS A 69 -9.00 -0.46 -16.49
C LYS A 69 -7.92 0.06 -17.44
N GLN A 70 -6.65 -0.03 -17.06
CA GLN A 70 -5.53 0.57 -17.80
C GLN A 70 -5.79 2.05 -18.12
N SER A 71 -6.36 2.77 -17.16
CA SER A 71 -6.68 4.19 -17.32
C SER A 71 -5.45 5.05 -17.04
N ASN A 72 -5.35 6.19 -17.72
CA ASN A 72 -4.30 7.21 -17.50
C ASN A 72 -2.85 6.71 -17.65
N PRO A 73 -2.46 6.23 -18.84
CA PRO A 73 -1.07 5.88 -19.09
C PRO A 73 -0.16 7.12 -19.09
N GLN A 74 1.09 6.90 -18.69
CA GLN A 74 2.16 7.85 -18.90
C GLN A 74 2.68 7.73 -20.33
N VAL A 75 2.69 8.85 -21.05
CA VAL A 75 3.11 8.92 -22.46
C VAL A 75 4.34 9.82 -22.57
N ILE A 76 5.40 9.29 -23.16
CA ILE A 76 6.60 10.04 -23.53
C ILE A 76 6.69 10.05 -25.06
N ILE A 77 6.93 11.22 -25.64
CA ILE A 77 6.99 11.41 -27.09
C ILE A 77 8.46 11.68 -27.47
N SER A 78 8.94 11.00 -28.51
CA SER A 78 10.26 11.21 -29.08
C SER A 78 10.16 11.24 -30.60
N ASP A 79 10.83 12.18 -31.24
CA ASP A 79 10.97 12.21 -32.70
C ASP A 79 12.35 11.65 -33.07
N ASN A 80 12.38 10.75 -34.04
CA ASN A 80 13.60 10.24 -34.66
C ASN A 80 13.61 10.61 -36.16
N GLN A 81 14.80 10.74 -36.73
CA GLN A 81 14.98 11.04 -38.15
C GLN A 81 15.91 9.99 -38.78
N PRO A 82 15.37 8.84 -39.21
CA PRO A 82 16.16 7.82 -39.87
C PRO A 82 16.61 8.30 -41.26
N LEU A 83 17.78 7.84 -41.70
CA LEU A 83 18.32 8.16 -43.04
C LEU A 83 17.47 7.54 -44.17
N ASN A 84 16.97 6.33 -43.92
CA ASN A 84 16.11 5.58 -44.83
C ASN A 84 14.95 5.01 -44.01
N THR A 85 13.71 5.19 -44.48
CA THR A 85 12.51 4.62 -43.85
C THR A 85 12.13 3.30 -44.50
N PRO A 86 11.45 2.39 -43.76
CA PRO A 86 10.92 1.16 -44.34
C PRO A 86 9.83 1.45 -45.38
N VAL A 87 9.57 0.46 -46.25
CA VAL A 87 8.45 0.52 -47.21
C VAL A 87 7.14 0.31 -46.46
N ILE A 88 6.18 1.21 -46.67
CA ILE A 88 4.82 1.09 -46.17
C ILE A 88 3.89 0.75 -47.33
N TYR A 89 3.13 -0.32 -47.16
CA TYR A 89 2.16 -0.78 -48.15
C TYR A 89 0.77 -0.26 -47.81
N LEU A 90 0.21 0.55 -48.70
CA LEU A 90 -1.14 1.09 -48.62
C LEU A 90 -2.05 0.25 -49.52
N SER A 91 -2.87 -0.58 -48.89
CA SER A 91 -3.88 -1.43 -49.52
C SER A 91 -5.28 -0.83 -49.32
N ARG A 92 -6.27 -1.35 -50.04
CA ARG A 92 -7.66 -0.90 -49.91
C ARG A 92 -8.26 -1.14 -48.52
N SER A 93 -7.74 -2.13 -47.80
CA SER A 93 -8.23 -2.48 -46.45
C SER A 93 -7.68 -1.57 -45.35
N ASN A 94 -6.48 -0.99 -45.53
CA ASN A 94 -5.86 -0.12 -44.52
C ASN A 94 -5.85 1.36 -44.91
N PHE A 95 -6.07 1.69 -46.18
CA PHE A 95 -5.94 3.05 -46.69
C PHE A 95 -7.05 3.41 -47.68
N THR A 96 -7.59 4.61 -47.48
CA THR A 96 -8.60 5.21 -48.35
C THR A 96 -7.91 6.18 -49.30
N PHE A 97 -8.27 6.14 -50.58
CA PHE A 97 -7.76 7.06 -51.59
C PHE A 97 -8.88 7.40 -52.58
N VAL A 98 -9.42 8.61 -52.48
CA VAL A 98 -10.48 9.09 -53.36
C VAL A 98 -10.19 10.50 -53.80
N ILE A 99 -10.32 10.77 -55.10
CA ILE A 99 -10.09 12.10 -55.69
C ILE A 99 -11.42 12.68 -56.15
N SER A 100 -11.61 13.97 -55.93
CA SER A 100 -12.76 14.73 -56.42
C SER A 100 -12.32 16.09 -56.93
N ILE A 101 -12.96 16.57 -57.98
CA ILE A 101 -12.71 17.88 -58.55
C ILE A 101 -14.06 18.56 -58.77
N THR A 102 -14.20 19.77 -58.24
CA THR A 102 -15.44 20.55 -58.30
C THR A 102 -15.20 21.93 -58.88
N ASN A 103 -16.27 22.54 -59.41
CA ASN A 103 -16.25 23.91 -59.91
C ASN A 103 -16.24 24.94 -58.76
N ALA A 104 -16.32 26.23 -59.13
CA ALA A 104 -16.34 27.36 -58.18
C ALA A 104 -17.52 27.33 -57.20
N LEU A 105 -18.62 26.66 -57.58
CA LEU A 105 -19.83 26.51 -56.75
C LEU A 105 -19.81 25.21 -55.93
N ILE A 106 -18.67 24.51 -55.88
CA ILE A 106 -18.50 23.21 -55.18
C ILE A 106 -19.46 22.14 -55.76
N GLN A 107 -19.86 22.32 -57.02
CA GLN A 107 -20.63 21.33 -57.76
C GLN A 107 -19.68 20.51 -58.63
N SER A 108 -19.97 19.22 -58.77
CA SER A 108 -19.28 18.35 -59.72
C SER A 108 -19.52 18.81 -61.16
N PHE A 109 -18.57 18.60 -62.06
CA PHE A 109 -18.80 18.84 -63.48
C PHE A 109 -19.65 17.70 -64.07
N ASP A 110 -20.64 18.07 -64.90
CA ASP A 110 -21.32 17.07 -65.72
C ASP A 110 -20.34 16.54 -66.77
N LYS A 111 -20.03 15.24 -66.72
CA LYS A 111 -19.00 14.60 -67.56
C LYS A 111 -17.58 15.17 -67.31
N ASN A 112 -17.18 15.17 -66.04
CA ASN A 112 -15.88 15.55 -65.47
C ASN A 112 -14.61 15.42 -66.36
N LEU A 113 -14.38 14.31 -67.09
CA LEU A 113 -13.16 14.08 -67.90
C LEU A 113 -13.10 14.90 -69.22
N LYS A 114 -14.07 15.79 -69.47
CA LYS A 114 -14.05 16.66 -70.66
C LYS A 114 -13.22 17.92 -70.51
N TYR A 115 -13.05 18.39 -69.27
CA TYR A 115 -12.37 19.64 -68.96
C TYR A 115 -10.91 19.43 -68.56
N TYR A 116 -10.62 18.32 -67.90
CA TYR A 116 -9.29 17.96 -67.43
C TYR A 116 -9.02 16.46 -67.62
N ASN A 117 -7.74 16.09 -67.62
CA ASN A 117 -7.27 14.72 -67.51
C ASN A 117 -6.65 14.51 -66.12
N LEU A 118 -6.92 13.37 -65.49
CA LEU A 118 -6.42 13.01 -64.17
C LEU A 118 -5.54 11.76 -64.30
N THR A 119 -4.30 11.83 -63.83
CA THR A 119 -3.35 10.71 -63.86
C THR A 119 -2.75 10.48 -62.49
N VAL A 120 -2.66 9.23 -62.05
CA VAL A 120 -2.08 8.85 -60.76
C VAL A 120 -0.89 7.93 -61.02
N ASN A 121 0.31 8.40 -60.71
CA ASN A 121 1.54 7.63 -60.91
C ASN A 121 2.23 7.35 -59.59
N GLN A 122 2.62 6.09 -59.38
CA GLN A 122 3.56 5.67 -58.35
C GLN A 122 4.96 5.73 -58.92
N CYS A 123 5.82 6.58 -58.36
CA CYS A 123 7.19 6.73 -58.81
C CYS A 123 8.17 6.19 -57.78
N HIS A 124 9.20 5.47 -58.25
CA HIS A 124 10.30 4.96 -57.48
C HIS A 124 11.60 5.57 -58.01
N ARG A 125 12.24 6.38 -57.16
CA ARG A 125 13.54 6.99 -57.43
C ARG A 125 14.61 6.27 -56.63
N GLN A 126 15.60 5.71 -57.31
CA GLN A 126 16.74 5.05 -56.68
C GLN A 126 18.02 5.83 -56.97
N ARG A 127 18.80 6.14 -55.92
CA ARG A 127 20.17 6.65 -56.03
C ARG A 127 21.12 5.49 -55.83
N SER A 128 22.00 5.26 -56.79
CA SER A 128 23.14 4.35 -56.62
C SER A 128 24.44 5.13 -56.81
N TYR A 129 25.42 4.84 -55.98
CA TYR A 129 26.77 5.37 -56.14
C TYR A 129 27.63 4.31 -56.82
N ASP A 130 28.04 4.58 -58.06
CA ASP A 130 28.96 3.70 -58.76
C ASP A 130 30.39 4.01 -58.31
N GLU A 131 30.94 3.15 -57.45
CA GLU A 131 32.30 3.30 -56.91
C GLU A 131 33.38 3.36 -58.00
N VAL A 132 33.13 2.73 -59.16
CA VAL A 132 34.10 2.66 -60.27
C VAL A 132 34.19 3.99 -61.02
N ASN A 133 33.06 4.68 -61.20
CA ASN A 133 32.99 5.91 -61.98
C ASN A 133 32.90 7.18 -61.13
N SER A 134 32.81 7.05 -59.80
CA SER A 134 32.61 8.17 -58.86
C SER A 134 31.44 9.08 -59.25
N LYS A 135 30.40 8.48 -59.85
CA LYS A 135 29.19 9.17 -60.32
C LYS A 135 27.98 8.59 -59.61
N ALA A 136 27.16 9.48 -59.05
CA ALA A 136 25.84 9.11 -58.58
C ALA A 136 24.91 8.91 -59.78
N ASN A 137 24.37 7.71 -59.92
CA ASN A 137 23.32 7.42 -60.90
C ASN A 137 21.96 7.55 -60.21
N VAL A 138 20.99 8.15 -60.90
CA VAL A 138 19.63 8.35 -60.39
C VAL A 138 18.66 7.77 -61.42
N THR A 139 17.99 6.68 -61.04
CA THR A 139 16.92 6.09 -61.86
C THR A 139 15.56 6.52 -61.31
N LEU A 140 14.60 6.74 -62.20
CA LEU A 140 13.22 7.06 -61.86
C LEU A 140 12.28 6.18 -62.69
N GLU A 141 11.57 5.28 -62.02
CA GLU A 141 10.58 4.40 -62.64
C GLU A 141 9.19 4.78 -62.14
N CYS A 142 8.25 5.03 -63.04
CA CYS A 142 6.88 5.38 -62.67
C CYS A 142 5.87 4.38 -63.25
N PHE A 143 4.92 3.96 -62.42
CA PHE A 143 3.80 3.11 -62.79
C PHE A 143 2.51 3.90 -62.70
N ASN A 144 1.70 3.88 -63.77
CA ASN A 144 0.42 4.59 -63.83
C ASN A 144 -0.73 3.69 -63.35
N TYR A 145 -1.48 4.14 -62.34
CA TYR A 145 -2.72 3.50 -61.91
C TYR A 145 -3.90 4.02 -62.73
N MET A 146 -4.71 3.10 -63.23
CA MET A 146 -5.96 3.45 -63.89
C MET A 146 -6.98 3.92 -62.87
N ILE A 147 -7.69 5.00 -63.20
CA ILE A 147 -8.75 5.58 -62.38
C ILE A 147 -10.12 5.27 -63.00
N GLU A 148 -11.10 5.03 -62.15
CA GLU A 148 -12.50 4.83 -62.54
C GLU A 148 -13.44 5.54 -61.54
N PRO A 149 -14.70 5.84 -61.92
CA PRO A 149 -15.68 6.36 -60.99
C PRO A 149 -15.87 5.43 -59.78
N CYS A 150 -15.91 6.00 -58.58
CA CYS A 150 -16.03 5.22 -57.36
C CYS A 150 -17.36 4.45 -57.30
N ASN A 151 -17.30 3.23 -56.75
CA ASN A 151 -18.44 2.37 -56.48
C ASN A 151 -18.37 1.86 -55.05
N LEU A 152 -19.50 1.91 -54.33
CA LEU A 152 -19.54 1.67 -52.89
C LEU A 152 -19.03 0.26 -52.52
N GLU A 153 -19.48 -0.78 -53.22
CA GLU A 153 -19.15 -2.17 -52.89
C GLU A 153 -17.81 -2.61 -53.50
N ARG A 154 -17.44 -2.08 -54.67
CA ARG A 154 -16.21 -2.49 -55.36
C ARG A 154 -14.96 -1.88 -54.73
N HIS A 155 -15.03 -0.62 -54.32
CA HIS A 155 -13.83 0.16 -53.93
C HIS A 155 -13.61 0.24 -52.43
N PHE A 156 -14.67 0.23 -51.62
CA PHE A 156 -14.57 0.39 -50.17
C PHE A 156 -14.73 -0.95 -49.46
N VAL A 157 -13.72 -1.32 -48.68
CA VAL A 157 -13.64 -2.62 -48.00
C VAL A 157 -14.15 -2.51 -46.57
N THR A 158 -13.81 -1.43 -45.86
CA THR A 158 -14.12 -1.29 -44.43
C THR A 158 -15.48 -0.63 -44.19
N ASP A 159 -16.13 -0.97 -43.07
CA ASP A 159 -17.42 -0.37 -42.69
C ASP A 159 -17.33 1.15 -42.51
N LEU A 160 -16.19 1.65 -42.04
CA LEU A 160 -15.90 3.08 -41.90
C LEU A 160 -15.93 3.78 -43.26
N GLN A 161 -15.27 3.21 -44.28
CA GLN A 161 -15.28 3.75 -45.63
C GLN A 161 -16.69 3.76 -46.22
N LYS A 162 -17.41 2.63 -46.13
CA LYS A 162 -18.78 2.52 -46.66
C LYS A 162 -19.72 3.54 -46.02
N THR A 163 -19.70 3.65 -44.70
CA THR A 163 -20.53 4.58 -43.94
C THR A 163 -20.21 6.05 -44.26
N TYR A 164 -18.93 6.37 -44.46
CA TYR A 164 -18.50 7.71 -44.82
C TYR A 164 -18.96 8.10 -46.22
N PHE A 165 -18.71 7.24 -47.21
CA PHE A 165 -18.95 7.56 -48.62
C PHE A 165 -20.39 7.37 -49.09
N GLN A 166 -21.24 6.64 -48.35
CA GLN A 166 -22.67 6.48 -48.67
C GLN A 166 -23.44 7.81 -48.78
N LYS A 167 -22.96 8.86 -48.11
CA LYS A 167 -23.57 10.20 -48.11
C LYS A 167 -23.24 11.02 -49.36
N PHE A 168 -22.29 10.58 -50.18
CA PHE A 168 -21.77 11.33 -51.32
C PHE A 168 -22.26 10.76 -52.66
N LYS A 169 -22.29 11.62 -53.68
CA LYS A 169 -22.56 11.22 -55.06
C LYS A 169 -21.28 10.60 -55.67
N LEU A 170 -21.18 9.27 -55.62
CA LEU A 170 -19.95 8.56 -56.03
C LEU A 170 -19.60 8.71 -57.51
N SER A 171 -20.57 9.01 -58.38
CA SER A 171 -20.35 9.16 -59.83
C SER A 171 -19.40 10.31 -60.17
N THR A 172 -19.12 11.22 -59.23
CA THR A 172 -18.29 12.40 -59.44
C THR A 172 -16.95 12.31 -58.74
N MET A 173 -16.67 11.18 -58.09
CA MET A 173 -15.43 10.85 -57.39
C MET A 173 -14.68 9.77 -58.15
N TYR A 174 -13.36 9.84 -58.11
CA TYR A 174 -12.47 8.89 -58.77
C TYR A 174 -11.71 8.05 -57.76
N CYS A 175 -11.72 6.75 -58.01
CA CYS A 175 -11.02 5.74 -57.23
C CYS A 175 -10.03 5.03 -58.15
N LEU A 176 -9.01 4.42 -57.55
CA LEU A 176 -8.07 3.56 -58.29
C LEU A 176 -8.76 2.25 -58.65
N ASN A 177 -8.41 1.68 -59.79
CA ASN A 177 -8.90 0.37 -60.20
C ASN A 177 -8.56 -0.69 -59.13
N PRO A 178 -9.56 -1.39 -58.56
CA PRO A 178 -9.34 -2.29 -57.42
C PRO A 178 -8.38 -3.44 -57.71
N GLU A 179 -8.45 -4.02 -58.92
CA GLU A 179 -7.64 -5.17 -59.30
C GLU A 179 -6.15 -4.78 -59.41
N GLN A 180 -5.87 -3.61 -60.00
CA GLN A 180 -4.50 -3.09 -60.05
C GLN A 180 -3.96 -2.76 -58.66
N TRP A 181 -4.79 -2.17 -57.79
CA TRP A 181 -4.40 -1.80 -56.44
C TRP A 181 -4.15 -3.04 -55.55
N ASP A 182 -4.93 -4.10 -55.70
CA ASP A 182 -4.70 -5.34 -54.95
C ASP A 182 -3.45 -6.10 -55.42
N GLN A 183 -3.18 -6.13 -56.72
CA GLN A 183 -1.98 -6.78 -57.28
C GLN A 183 -0.70 -6.00 -56.96
N ARG A 184 -0.76 -4.67 -57.02
CA ARG A 184 0.35 -3.77 -56.72
C ARG A 184 -0.15 -2.71 -55.73
N PRO A 185 -0.05 -2.97 -54.42
CA PRO A 185 -0.38 -1.96 -53.42
C PRO A 185 0.49 -0.73 -53.60
N ILE A 186 -0.07 0.42 -53.26
CA ILE A 186 0.68 1.67 -53.19
C ILE A 186 1.79 1.49 -52.16
N GLN A 187 2.98 2.03 -52.46
CA GLN A 187 4.14 1.93 -51.59
C GLN A 187 4.67 3.32 -51.28
N LEU A 188 4.85 3.65 -50.01
CA LEU A 188 5.56 4.87 -49.62
C LEU A 188 6.86 4.46 -48.94
N GLN A 189 7.98 5.05 -49.38
CA GLN A 189 9.30 4.73 -48.85
C GLN A 189 10.22 5.94 -48.98
N GLY A 190 11.01 6.20 -47.94
CA GLY A 190 12.02 7.25 -47.92
C GLY A 190 11.46 8.66 -48.02
N HIS A 191 12.38 9.62 -48.01
CA HIS A 191 12.10 11.02 -48.26
C HIS A 191 12.95 11.53 -49.43
N SER A 192 12.82 12.81 -49.79
CA SER A 192 13.50 13.41 -50.96
C SER A 192 15.03 13.29 -50.97
N GLN A 193 15.65 13.00 -49.82
CA GLN A 193 17.10 12.79 -49.71
C GLN A 193 17.52 11.32 -49.57
N SER A 194 16.58 10.41 -49.30
CA SER A 194 16.85 8.97 -49.19
C SER A 194 17.30 8.37 -50.52
N ASP A 195 18.00 7.25 -50.42
CA ASP A 195 18.49 6.49 -51.57
C ASP A 195 17.33 5.91 -52.37
N ASN A 196 16.40 5.26 -51.66
CA ASN A 196 15.12 4.80 -52.21
C ASN A 196 14.04 5.79 -51.81
N PHE A 197 13.40 6.40 -52.81
CA PHE A 197 12.30 7.33 -52.60
C PHE A 197 11.11 6.92 -53.46
N GLN A 198 10.06 6.45 -52.80
CA GLN A 198 8.81 6.02 -53.39
C GLN A 198 7.68 6.96 -52.97
N PHE A 199 7.00 7.52 -53.97
CA PHE A 199 5.99 8.54 -53.77
C PHE A 199 4.90 8.43 -54.83
N ILE A 200 3.71 8.94 -54.51
CA ILE A 200 2.60 9.04 -55.46
C ILE A 200 2.53 10.45 -55.99
N THR A 201 2.25 10.59 -57.28
CA THR A 201 1.94 11.87 -57.92
C THR A 201 0.56 11.80 -58.55
N ILE A 202 -0.24 12.83 -58.32
CA ILE A 202 -1.57 12.99 -58.87
C ILE A 202 -1.55 14.27 -59.68
N ASN A 203 -1.63 14.13 -61.00
CA ASN A 203 -1.60 15.27 -61.90
C ASN A 203 -2.98 15.50 -62.52
N VAL A 204 -3.45 16.73 -62.38
CA VAL A 204 -4.62 17.27 -63.08
C VAL A 204 -4.10 18.15 -64.21
N ASN A 205 -4.30 17.71 -65.44
CA ASN A 205 -3.83 18.40 -66.65
C ASN A 205 -5.02 18.90 -67.46
N LEU A 206 -4.81 19.90 -68.31
CA LEU A 206 -5.85 20.31 -69.28
C LEU A 206 -6.21 19.14 -70.21
N CYS A 207 -7.49 18.98 -70.50
CA CYS A 207 -7.93 17.98 -71.47
C CYS A 207 -7.35 18.32 -72.85
N LYS A 208 -6.63 17.37 -73.45
CA LYS A 208 -6.11 17.47 -74.82
C LYS A 208 -6.60 16.26 -75.59
N ASN A 209 -7.17 16.51 -76.77
CA ASN A 209 -7.55 15.44 -77.68
C ASN A 209 -6.31 14.62 -78.06
N SER A 210 -6.36 13.33 -77.79
CA SER A 210 -5.31 12.36 -78.10
C SER A 210 -5.84 11.32 -79.10
N THR A 211 -4.96 10.45 -79.59
CA THR A 211 -5.34 9.31 -80.43
C THR A 211 -6.29 8.34 -79.70
N SER A 212 -6.23 8.29 -78.37
CA SER A 212 -7.05 7.41 -77.50
C SER A 212 -8.31 8.06 -76.91
N TYR A 213 -8.41 9.40 -76.88
CA TYR A 213 -9.55 10.11 -76.28
C TYR A 213 -9.84 11.42 -77.02
N LYS A 214 -11.05 11.57 -77.56
CA LYS A 214 -11.46 12.70 -78.42
C LYS A 214 -12.66 13.50 -77.87
N GLU A 215 -13.05 13.28 -76.62
CA GLU A 215 -14.25 13.92 -76.04
C GLU A 215 -13.97 15.22 -75.27
N CYS A 216 -12.80 15.86 -75.43
CA CYS A 216 -12.51 17.12 -74.74
C CYS A 216 -13.41 18.27 -75.23
N SER A 217 -13.84 19.13 -74.30
CA SER A 217 -14.59 20.34 -74.63
C SER A 217 -13.72 21.38 -75.36
N PRO A 218 -14.32 22.35 -76.08
CA PRO A 218 -13.60 23.47 -76.68
C PRO A 218 -12.83 24.28 -75.63
N MET A 219 -11.68 24.85 -76.01
CA MET A 219 -10.80 25.57 -75.09
C MET A 219 -11.49 26.75 -74.37
N GLU A 220 -12.40 27.45 -75.04
CA GLU A 220 -13.19 28.55 -74.44
C GLU A 220 -14.12 28.05 -73.33
N GLU A 221 -14.70 26.86 -73.50
CA GLU A 221 -15.56 26.23 -72.50
C GLU A 221 -14.74 25.70 -71.32
N ILE A 222 -13.55 25.14 -71.60
CA ILE A 222 -12.60 24.72 -70.56
C ILE A 222 -12.15 25.91 -69.72
N GLN A 223 -11.81 27.04 -70.35
CA GLN A 223 -11.42 28.26 -69.64
C GLN A 223 -12.53 28.81 -68.74
N LYS A 224 -13.79 28.80 -69.23
CA LYS A 224 -14.96 29.20 -68.43
C LYS A 224 -15.26 28.22 -67.29
N GLY A 225 -15.10 26.92 -67.51
CA GLY A 225 -15.33 25.89 -66.50
C GLY A 225 -14.26 25.88 -65.39
N LEU A 226 -13.01 26.18 -65.73
CA LEU A 226 -11.85 26.13 -64.84
C LEU A 226 -11.38 27.51 -64.34
N VAL A 227 -12.26 28.51 -64.27
CA VAL A 227 -11.95 29.84 -63.72
C VAL A 227 -11.51 29.74 -62.25
N SER A 228 -12.22 28.92 -61.49
CA SER A 228 -11.92 28.60 -60.10
C SER A 228 -12.43 27.20 -59.82
N SER A 229 -11.53 26.26 -59.60
CA SER A 229 -11.88 24.85 -59.35
C SER A 229 -11.18 24.36 -58.10
N TYR A 230 -11.82 23.44 -57.39
CA TYR A 230 -11.26 22.83 -56.20
C TYR A 230 -10.86 21.40 -56.52
N TYR A 231 -9.61 21.08 -56.22
CA TYR A 231 -9.13 19.72 -56.14
C TYR A 231 -9.24 19.28 -54.69
N ALA A 232 -9.85 18.12 -54.44
CA ALA A 232 -9.94 17.54 -53.12
C ALA A 232 -9.61 16.04 -53.14
N ILE A 233 -8.80 15.61 -52.19
CA ILE A 233 -8.44 14.21 -51.98
C ILE A 233 -8.90 13.78 -50.59
N TYR A 234 -9.57 12.64 -50.52
CA TYR A 234 -9.96 11.98 -49.29
C TYR A 234 -8.99 10.85 -49.00
N MET A 235 -8.40 10.87 -47.80
CA MET A 235 -7.37 9.93 -47.40
C MET A 235 -7.65 9.37 -46.01
N SER A 236 -7.14 8.18 -45.74
CA SER A 236 -7.12 7.66 -44.38
C SER A 236 -6.10 8.43 -43.53
N ASP A 237 -6.49 8.71 -42.29
CA ASP A 237 -5.66 9.27 -41.25
C ASP A 237 -6.02 8.61 -39.91
N VAL A 238 -5.29 8.89 -38.84
CA VAL A 238 -5.50 8.27 -37.53
C VAL A 238 -5.54 9.33 -36.43
N LEU A 239 -6.52 9.20 -35.53
CA LEU A 239 -6.56 9.95 -34.29
C LEU A 239 -5.83 9.17 -33.20
N ILE A 240 -4.80 9.78 -32.65
CA ILE A 240 -4.03 9.22 -31.55
C ILE A 240 -4.82 9.38 -30.25
N LYS A 241 -5.29 8.26 -29.69
CA LYS A 241 -6.02 8.20 -28.42
C LYS A 241 -5.28 7.29 -27.45
N MET A 242 -4.26 7.85 -26.82
CA MET A 242 -3.42 7.15 -25.84
C MET A 242 -4.15 6.71 -24.56
N GLN A 243 -5.42 7.08 -24.37
CA GLN A 243 -6.21 6.64 -23.21
C GLN A 243 -6.93 5.30 -23.46
N ASN A 244 -7.13 4.90 -24.72
CA ASN A 244 -7.89 3.70 -25.06
C ASN A 244 -7.07 2.42 -24.74
N PRO A 245 -7.58 1.49 -23.93
CA PRO A 245 -6.87 0.24 -23.66
C PRO A 245 -6.71 -0.56 -24.97
N GLY A 246 -5.54 -1.16 -25.19
CA GLY A 246 -5.20 -1.81 -26.46
C GLY A 246 -4.71 -0.81 -27.51
N ARG A 247 -5.24 -0.91 -28.74
CA ARG A 247 -4.79 -0.12 -29.92
C ARG A 247 -5.02 1.39 -29.65
N PRO A 248 -3.97 2.22 -29.66
CA PRO A 248 -4.06 3.66 -29.33
C PRO A 248 -4.51 4.53 -30.50
N TYR A 249 -5.14 3.95 -31.53
CA TYR A 249 -5.45 4.63 -32.79
C TYR A 249 -6.92 4.41 -33.17
N ASP A 250 -7.58 5.50 -33.52
CA ASP A 250 -8.89 5.47 -34.17
C ASP A 250 -8.74 5.92 -35.62
N ASP A 251 -9.07 5.04 -36.55
CA ASP A 251 -8.99 5.32 -37.99
C ASP A 251 -10.06 6.35 -38.40
N VAL A 252 -9.68 7.36 -39.19
CA VAL A 252 -10.56 8.42 -39.70
C VAL A 252 -10.28 8.71 -41.17
N ILE A 253 -11.22 9.38 -41.85
CA ILE A 253 -11.03 9.87 -43.22
C ILE A 253 -10.95 11.38 -43.18
N THR A 254 -9.84 11.93 -43.67
CA THR A 254 -9.60 13.36 -43.79
C THR A 254 -9.69 13.80 -45.24
N ILE A 255 -10.00 15.08 -45.44
CA ILE A 255 -10.04 15.71 -46.76
C ILE A 255 -8.95 16.78 -46.84
N GLN A 256 -8.16 16.73 -47.89
CA GLN A 256 -7.26 17.83 -48.25
C GLN A 256 -7.77 18.47 -49.53
N ASN A 257 -7.85 19.79 -49.56
CA ASN A 257 -8.31 20.53 -50.73
C ASN A 257 -7.38 21.69 -51.08
N THR A 258 -7.31 22.01 -52.37
CA THR A 258 -6.61 23.19 -52.90
C THR A 258 -7.41 23.75 -54.08
N GLN A 259 -7.32 25.07 -54.28
CA GLN A 259 -7.99 25.76 -55.36
C GLN A 259 -7.01 26.06 -56.49
N PHE A 260 -7.33 25.58 -57.69
CA PHE A 260 -6.57 25.82 -58.92
C PHE A 260 -7.43 26.53 -59.97
N SER A 261 -6.79 27.06 -61.00
CA SER A 261 -7.48 27.67 -62.14
C SER A 261 -6.71 27.44 -63.43
N TYR A 262 -7.36 27.73 -64.57
CA TYR A 262 -6.70 27.70 -65.87
C TYR A 262 -5.43 28.58 -65.94
N ALA A 263 -5.38 29.69 -65.18
CA ALA A 263 -4.27 30.63 -65.19
C ALA A 263 -3.17 30.32 -64.16
N LYS A 264 -3.46 29.48 -63.17
CA LYS A 264 -2.59 29.26 -62.00
C LYS A 264 -2.41 27.77 -61.74
N SER A 265 -1.17 27.31 -61.82
CA SER A 265 -0.78 25.96 -61.42
C SER A 265 -0.62 25.89 -59.90
N GLN A 266 -1.13 24.83 -59.30
CA GLN A 266 -0.99 24.53 -57.87
C GLN A 266 -0.24 23.23 -57.68
N GLN A 267 0.66 23.21 -56.70
CA GLN A 267 1.37 22.02 -56.29
C GLN A 267 1.17 21.79 -54.79
N LEU A 268 0.68 20.61 -54.44
CA LEU A 268 0.44 20.17 -53.08
C LEU A 268 1.46 19.10 -52.72
N HIS A 269 2.08 19.22 -51.55
CA HIS A 269 2.93 18.19 -50.96
C HIS A 269 2.25 17.70 -49.71
N SER A 270 1.77 16.46 -49.75
CA SER A 270 1.06 15.81 -48.65
C SER A 270 2.01 14.84 -47.95
N LEU A 271 2.46 15.21 -46.74
CA LEU A 271 3.45 14.46 -45.99
C LEU A 271 2.77 13.52 -44.99
N PHE A 272 3.18 12.25 -45.02
CA PHE A 272 2.77 11.23 -44.05
C PHE A 272 3.92 10.91 -43.12
N LYS A 273 3.64 10.82 -41.82
CA LYS A 273 4.62 10.49 -40.79
C LYS A 273 4.31 9.09 -40.24
N ILE A 274 5.35 8.33 -39.99
CA ILE A 274 5.25 7.04 -39.30
C ILE A 274 5.15 7.31 -37.79
N ALA A 275 4.19 6.68 -37.12
CA ALA A 275 4.10 6.66 -35.67
C ALA A 275 4.20 5.23 -35.15
N ASN A 276 5.13 5.04 -34.20
CA ASN A 276 5.34 3.79 -33.50
C ASN A 276 4.95 3.98 -32.03
N THR A 277 3.97 3.23 -31.54
CA THR A 277 3.61 3.24 -30.12
C THR A 277 4.09 1.96 -29.43
N GLN A 278 5.00 2.15 -28.48
CA GLN A 278 5.54 1.12 -27.62
C GLN A 278 4.77 1.12 -26.30
N THR A 279 3.89 0.15 -26.10
CA THR A 279 3.05 0.04 -24.92
C THR A 279 3.60 -1.00 -23.94
N ASP A 280 3.97 -0.58 -22.73
CA ASP A 280 4.34 -1.47 -21.63
C ASP A 280 3.08 -1.96 -20.90
N VAL A 281 2.67 -3.19 -21.21
CA VAL A 281 1.46 -3.84 -20.64
C VAL A 281 1.79 -4.66 -19.38
N GLY A 282 3.06 -4.74 -18.99
CA GLY A 282 3.50 -5.61 -17.91
C GLY A 282 3.08 -5.11 -16.52
N LEU A 283 2.40 -5.98 -15.75
CA LEU A 283 1.94 -5.69 -14.38
C LEU A 283 3.10 -5.50 -13.36
N ILE A 284 4.20 -6.22 -13.57
CA ILE A 284 5.39 -6.24 -12.69
C ILE A 284 6.63 -5.96 -13.53
N ASN A 285 6.94 -6.85 -14.47
CA ASN A 285 8.06 -6.70 -15.41
C ASN A 285 7.67 -5.82 -16.59
N LYS A 286 8.65 -5.43 -17.42
CA LYS A 286 8.37 -4.73 -18.68
C LYS A 286 7.94 -5.74 -19.73
N ASP A 287 6.81 -5.48 -20.38
CA ASP A 287 6.32 -6.25 -21.52
C ASP A 287 5.85 -5.29 -22.60
N VAL A 288 6.65 -5.14 -23.65
CA VAL A 288 6.49 -4.07 -24.64
C VAL A 288 5.84 -4.60 -25.90
N GLN A 289 4.67 -4.08 -26.21
CA GLN A 289 3.97 -4.29 -27.49
C GLN A 289 4.20 -3.08 -28.39
N VAL A 290 4.43 -3.32 -29.68
CA VAL A 290 4.70 -2.26 -30.66
C VAL A 290 3.56 -2.22 -31.67
N ASP A 291 2.88 -1.08 -31.75
CA ASP A 291 1.90 -0.76 -32.77
C ASP A 291 2.49 0.27 -33.74
N GLU A 292 2.41 0.03 -35.04
CA GLU A 292 2.86 0.96 -36.09
C GLU A 292 1.65 1.48 -36.87
N THR A 293 1.66 2.77 -37.19
CA THR A 293 0.64 3.41 -38.03
C THR A 293 1.23 4.56 -38.84
N ILE A 294 0.52 4.98 -39.87
CA ILE A 294 0.79 6.23 -40.59
C ILE A 294 -0.21 7.30 -40.20
N LEU A 295 0.24 8.54 -40.12
CA LEU A 295 -0.58 9.71 -39.87
C LEU A 295 -0.23 10.84 -40.82
N GLN A 296 -1.18 11.71 -41.09
CA GLN A 296 -0.94 12.89 -41.89
C GLN A 296 -0.18 13.94 -41.07
N SER A 297 1.02 14.31 -41.50
CA SER A 297 1.91 15.22 -40.75
C SER A 297 1.68 16.68 -41.12
N ALA A 298 1.83 16.99 -42.41
CA ALA A 298 1.77 18.36 -42.90
C ALA A 298 1.38 18.39 -44.38
N THR A 299 0.85 19.54 -44.79
CA THR A 299 0.54 19.83 -46.19
C THR A 299 1.23 21.14 -46.56
N LYS A 300 2.00 21.13 -47.64
CA LYS A 300 2.65 22.34 -48.18
C LYS A 300 2.09 22.65 -49.55
N GLU A 301 1.75 23.90 -49.79
CA GLU A 301 1.14 24.35 -51.03
C GLU A 301 2.05 25.38 -51.72
N TYR A 302 2.30 25.17 -53.00
CA TYR A 302 3.09 26.04 -53.85
C TYR A 302 2.25 26.44 -55.04
N SER A 303 2.26 27.72 -55.37
CA SER A 303 1.39 28.26 -56.39
C SER A 303 2.19 29.12 -57.36
N GLU A 304 2.04 28.85 -58.66
CA GLU A 304 2.76 29.55 -59.72
C GLU A 304 1.83 29.86 -60.90
N SER A 305 2.26 30.76 -61.78
CA SER A 305 1.58 30.97 -63.06
C SER A 305 1.55 29.65 -63.85
N TYR A 306 0.48 29.42 -64.63
CA TYR A 306 0.31 28.16 -65.33
C TYR A 306 1.55 27.79 -66.17
N ASN A 307 2.17 26.66 -65.84
CA ASN A 307 3.46 26.25 -66.40
C ASN A 307 3.33 25.42 -67.69
N GLY A 308 2.12 25.15 -68.16
CA GLY A 308 1.86 24.34 -69.37
C GLY A 308 1.77 22.84 -69.14
N TYR A 309 2.15 22.35 -67.96
CA TYR A 309 2.26 20.93 -67.64
C TYR A 309 1.09 20.41 -66.80
N TYR A 310 0.76 21.10 -65.69
CA TYR A 310 -0.30 20.70 -64.78
C TYR A 310 -1.08 21.91 -64.27
N LEU A 311 -2.37 21.71 -64.00
CA LEU A 311 -3.22 22.64 -63.27
C LEU A 311 -3.10 22.43 -61.76
N ALA A 312 -3.12 21.17 -61.33
CA ALA A 312 -2.89 20.76 -59.95
C ALA A 312 -1.99 19.52 -59.93
N ASN A 313 -0.97 19.52 -59.10
CA ASN A 313 -0.09 18.37 -58.88
C ASN A 313 -0.01 18.08 -57.38
N ASN A 314 -0.50 16.92 -56.93
CA ASN A 314 -0.36 16.49 -55.54
C ASN A 314 0.68 15.37 -55.43
N ILE A 315 1.70 15.58 -54.59
CA ILE A 315 2.76 14.63 -54.31
C ILE A 315 2.60 14.10 -52.88
N LEU A 316 2.38 12.79 -52.74
CA LEU A 316 2.22 12.12 -51.47
C LEU A 316 3.48 11.31 -51.16
N TYR A 317 4.09 11.57 -50.00
CA TYR A 317 5.34 10.89 -49.60
C TYR A 317 5.55 10.89 -48.09
N LEU A 318 6.53 10.11 -47.60
CA LEU A 318 6.86 10.05 -46.18
C LEU A 318 7.68 11.26 -45.73
N ASP A 319 7.33 11.78 -44.57
CA ASP A 319 8.13 12.75 -43.83
C ASP A 319 9.44 12.10 -43.40
N GLN A 320 10.49 12.92 -43.25
CA GLN A 320 11.81 12.48 -42.82
C GLN A 320 11.84 12.08 -41.33
N ARG A 321 10.84 12.50 -40.54
CA ARG A 321 10.74 12.23 -39.11
C ARG A 321 9.73 11.14 -38.84
N GLU A 322 10.10 10.18 -38.00
CA GLU A 322 9.19 9.22 -37.37
C GLU A 322 8.95 9.65 -35.90
N THR A 323 7.75 9.39 -35.38
CA THR A 323 7.43 9.69 -33.98
C THR A 323 7.25 8.39 -33.20
N ILE A 324 7.98 8.28 -32.09
CA ILE A 324 7.94 7.15 -31.17
C ILE A 324 7.21 7.59 -29.90
N TYR A 325 6.14 6.88 -29.57
CA TYR A 325 5.36 7.06 -28.36
C TYR A 325 5.66 5.93 -27.39
N TYR A 326 6.19 6.26 -26.22
CA TYR A 326 6.33 5.30 -25.12
C TYR A 326 5.12 5.45 -24.20
N ARG A 327 4.28 4.43 -24.16
CA ARG A 327 3.07 4.36 -23.35
C ARG A 327 3.30 3.34 -22.23
N SER A 328 3.18 3.75 -20.97
CA SER A 328 3.33 2.84 -19.83
C SER A 328 2.22 3.04 -18.81
N TYR A 329 1.74 1.94 -18.26
CA TYR A 329 0.74 1.96 -17.20
C TYR A 329 1.39 1.90 -15.82
N ILE A 330 0.63 2.32 -14.80
CA ILE A 330 1.05 2.12 -13.42
C ILE A 330 1.26 0.62 -13.16
N LYS A 331 2.29 0.29 -12.39
CA LYS A 331 2.63 -1.11 -12.04
C LYS A 331 2.28 -1.42 -10.59
N LEU A 332 2.12 -2.70 -10.28
CA LEU A 332 1.78 -3.15 -8.94
C LEU A 332 2.79 -2.68 -7.88
N GLN A 333 4.08 -2.70 -8.21
CA GLN A 333 5.16 -2.20 -7.34
C GLN A 333 5.02 -0.71 -7.00
N THR A 334 4.55 0.10 -7.96
CA THR A 334 4.33 1.53 -7.77
C THR A 334 3.13 1.77 -6.87
N ILE A 335 2.05 0.99 -7.04
CA ILE A 335 0.86 1.06 -6.17
C ILE A 335 1.23 0.73 -4.71
N LEU A 336 1.96 -0.37 -4.50
CA LEU A 336 2.41 -0.77 -3.16
C LEU A 336 3.35 0.28 -2.55
N GLY A 337 4.25 0.87 -3.35
CA GLY A 337 5.11 1.97 -2.94
C GLY A 337 4.33 3.22 -2.53
N ASN A 338 3.33 3.62 -3.32
CA ASN A 338 2.49 4.79 -3.05
C ASN A 338 1.66 4.60 -1.78
N VAL A 339 1.03 3.43 -1.60
CA VAL A 339 0.25 3.09 -0.39
C VAL A 339 1.16 3.08 0.85
N GLY A 340 2.34 2.49 0.75
CA GLY A 340 3.33 2.46 1.83
C GLY A 340 3.83 3.86 2.21
N GLY A 341 4.12 4.70 1.22
CA GLY A 341 4.52 6.10 1.43
C GLY A 341 3.41 6.92 2.10
N LEU A 342 2.16 6.75 1.65
CA LEU A 342 1.00 7.41 2.24
C LEU A 342 0.82 7.01 3.72
N TRP A 343 0.90 5.71 4.03
CA TRP A 343 0.83 5.21 5.40
C TRP A 343 1.88 5.86 6.30
N GLN A 344 3.13 5.93 5.84
CA GLN A 344 4.23 6.53 6.61
C GLN A 344 3.99 8.02 6.89
N ILE A 345 3.58 8.79 5.88
CA ILE A 345 3.35 10.24 6.03
C ILE A 345 2.19 10.50 7.00
N ILE A 346 1.04 9.83 6.83
CA ILE A 346 -0.11 10.06 7.71
C ILE A 346 0.19 9.56 9.13
N SER A 347 0.85 8.41 9.28
CA SER A 347 1.26 7.89 10.59
C SER A 347 2.21 8.85 11.30
N LEU A 348 3.14 9.49 10.57
CA LEU A 348 4.05 10.50 11.12
C LEU A 348 3.28 11.72 11.61
N VAL A 349 2.34 12.23 10.82
CA VAL A 349 1.48 13.37 11.20
C VAL A 349 0.67 13.02 12.45
N ILE A 350 -0.05 11.89 12.44
CA ILE A 350 -0.84 11.44 13.61
C ILE A 350 0.05 11.30 14.85
N SER A 351 1.23 10.71 14.72
CA SER A 351 2.16 10.53 15.83
C SER A 351 2.71 11.86 16.36
N ALA A 352 2.99 12.83 15.48
CA ALA A 352 3.46 14.16 15.88
C ALA A 352 2.40 14.94 16.67
N PHE A 353 1.14 14.90 16.26
CA PHE A 353 0.06 15.63 16.92
C PHE A 353 -0.47 14.90 18.18
N PHE A 354 -0.71 13.59 18.10
CA PHE A 354 -1.34 12.83 19.18
C PHE A 354 -0.36 12.16 20.13
N GLY A 355 0.91 11.97 19.74
CA GLY A 355 1.95 11.36 20.58
C GLY A 355 2.10 12.07 21.94
N PRO A 356 2.29 13.40 22.00
CA PRO A 356 2.40 14.14 23.25
C PRO A 356 1.14 14.04 24.15
N ILE A 357 -0.04 14.02 23.53
CA ILE A 357 -1.33 13.90 24.24
C ILE A 357 -1.47 12.51 24.85
N LEU A 358 -1.18 11.46 24.08
CA LEU A 358 -1.24 10.06 24.53
C LEU A 358 -0.23 9.79 25.64
N PHE A 359 0.98 10.35 25.55
CA PHE A 359 1.99 10.26 26.60
C PHE A 359 1.51 10.93 27.90
N THR A 360 0.89 12.10 27.80
CA THR A 360 0.34 12.81 28.97
C THR A 360 -0.81 12.01 29.60
N TYR A 361 -1.70 11.46 28.79
CA TYR A 361 -2.80 10.63 29.26
C TYR A 361 -2.31 9.33 29.93
N MET A 362 -1.27 8.68 29.39
CA MET A 362 -0.62 7.54 30.01
C MET A 362 -0.07 7.90 31.41
N ASN A 363 0.65 9.01 31.52
CA ASN A 363 1.21 9.47 32.80
C ASN A 363 0.13 9.82 33.83
N LEU A 364 -0.99 10.41 33.39
CA LEU A 364 -2.13 10.68 34.26
C LEU A 364 -2.82 9.38 34.74
N SER A 365 -2.95 8.38 33.86
CA SER A 365 -3.44 7.05 34.23
C SER A 365 -2.52 6.37 35.25
N LEU A 366 -1.20 6.58 35.15
CA LEU A 366 -0.25 6.10 36.17
C LEU A 366 -0.47 6.79 37.52
N VAL A 367 -0.58 8.11 37.53
CA VAL A 367 -0.80 8.89 38.77
C VAL A 367 -2.06 8.45 39.49
N SER A 368 -3.17 8.29 38.78
CA SER A 368 -4.44 7.85 39.38
C SER A 368 -4.38 6.44 39.98
N LYS A 369 -3.48 5.58 39.48
CA LYS A 369 -3.28 4.21 40.00
C LYS A 369 -2.36 4.17 41.22
N PHE A 370 -1.31 5.00 41.25
CA PHE A 370 -0.31 4.98 42.33
C PHE A 370 -0.56 6.00 43.46
N PHE A 371 -1.28 7.09 43.19
CA PHE A 371 -1.56 8.14 44.16
C PHE A 371 -3.06 8.38 44.32
N ARG A 372 -3.47 8.57 45.56
CA ARG A 372 -4.78 9.12 45.92
C ARG A 372 -4.56 10.57 46.35
N ILE A 373 -5.10 11.53 45.61
CA ILE A 373 -5.00 12.95 45.98
C ILE A 373 -6.07 13.23 47.04
N GLU A 374 -5.65 13.58 48.23
CA GLU A 374 -6.54 14.03 49.30
C GLU A 374 -6.81 15.52 49.08
N GLY A 375 -7.97 15.87 48.54
CA GLY A 375 -8.27 17.26 48.19
C GLY A 375 -9.75 17.51 47.91
N ASN A 376 -10.40 18.26 48.81
CA ASN A 376 -11.81 18.59 48.79
C ASN A 376 -12.16 19.77 47.84
N GLN A 377 -11.35 20.03 46.79
CA GLN A 377 -11.46 21.24 45.97
C GLN A 377 -11.74 21.02 44.48
N THR A 378 -11.84 19.79 43.98
CA THR A 378 -12.10 19.55 42.54
C THR A 378 -13.57 19.38 42.16
N LYS A 379 -14.52 19.37 43.11
CA LYS A 379 -15.95 19.18 42.79
C LYS A 379 -16.78 20.46 42.61
N ASN A 380 -16.26 21.65 42.90
CA ASN A 380 -17.09 22.87 42.92
C ASN A 380 -16.83 23.88 41.77
N LEU A 381 -16.20 23.48 40.66
CA LEU A 381 -15.87 24.43 39.58
C LEU A 381 -16.47 24.11 38.20
N PHE A 382 -17.26 23.04 38.05
CA PHE A 382 -17.92 22.72 36.76
C PHE A 382 -19.44 22.51 36.81
N ASP A 383 -20.08 22.58 37.98
CA ASP A 383 -21.55 22.60 38.10
C ASP A 383 -22.09 24.02 38.29
N LYS A 384 -21.75 24.94 37.37
CA LYS A 384 -22.46 26.22 37.27
C LYS A 384 -22.57 26.69 35.82
N LYS A 385 -23.54 26.11 35.11
CA LYS A 385 -24.45 26.78 34.14
C LYS A 385 -25.20 25.72 33.33
N ILE A 386 -26.32 25.21 33.87
CA ILE A 386 -27.61 25.10 33.15
C ILE A 386 -28.71 25.11 34.23
N ILE A 387 -29.09 26.29 34.70
CA ILE A 387 -30.47 26.56 35.12
C ILE A 387 -30.79 27.89 34.45
N LYS A 388 -31.57 27.81 33.37
CA LYS A 388 -32.32 28.95 32.87
C LYS A 388 -33.51 29.14 33.81
N ASP A 389 -33.82 30.40 34.05
CA ASP A 389 -34.97 30.89 34.79
C ASP A 389 -36.26 30.15 34.43
N ASP A 390 -37.04 29.79 35.45
CA ASP A 390 -38.47 30.09 35.49
C ASP A 390 -38.97 30.09 36.94
N GLU A 391 -39.51 31.25 37.29
CA GLU A 391 -40.58 31.56 38.24
C GLU A 391 -40.44 31.44 39.77
N ILE A 392 -40.81 32.57 40.36
CA ILE A 392 -41.06 32.93 41.76
C ILE A 392 -42.45 32.42 42.18
N LYS A 393 -42.61 32.16 43.49
CA LYS A 393 -43.82 32.09 44.36
C LYS A 393 -43.82 30.74 45.10
N GLU A 394 -44.04 30.60 46.40
CA GLU A 394 -44.66 31.43 47.43
C GLU A 394 -44.35 30.78 48.80
N ILE A 395 -44.27 31.63 49.84
CA ILE A 395 -44.82 31.43 51.20
C ILE A 395 -44.20 30.33 52.10
N ASN A 396 -43.47 30.82 53.12
CA ASN A 396 -43.46 30.24 54.47
C ASN A 396 -44.88 30.21 55.04
N MET A 397 -45.34 29.10 55.64
CA MET A 397 -45.95 29.14 56.98
C MET A 397 -46.36 27.76 57.52
N MET A 398 -46.29 27.68 58.86
CA MET A 398 -46.85 26.71 59.80
C MET A 398 -46.01 25.42 60.04
N ALA A 399 -45.27 25.30 61.15
CA ALA A 399 -45.68 25.23 62.57
C ALA A 399 -46.50 23.95 62.85
N SER A 400 -46.34 23.23 63.95
CA SER A 400 -45.38 23.18 65.06
C SER A 400 -45.45 21.78 65.67
N ASP A 401 -44.49 21.47 66.56
CA ASP A 401 -44.64 20.64 67.78
C ASP A 401 -44.97 19.14 67.62
N GLN A 402 -44.51 18.21 68.46
CA GLN A 402 -43.89 18.26 69.78
C GLN A 402 -43.21 16.90 70.06
N GLN A 403 -42.16 16.93 70.89
CA GLN A 403 -41.79 15.97 71.95
C GLN A 403 -42.11 14.46 71.76
N THR A 404 -41.21 13.49 72.01
CA THR A 404 -40.55 13.25 73.30
C THR A 404 -39.58 12.06 73.18
N LYS A 405 -38.40 12.15 73.85
CA LYS A 405 -37.59 11.11 74.52
C LYS A 405 -37.37 9.75 73.79
N ASN A 406 -36.21 9.54 73.17
CA ASN A 406 -34.98 8.97 73.78
C ASN A 406 -35.17 7.76 74.72
N LEU A 407 -34.95 6.53 74.21
CA LEU A 407 -34.07 5.54 74.85
C LEU A 407 -33.67 4.39 73.86
N SER A 408 -32.70 4.65 72.98
CA SER A 408 -31.78 3.64 72.38
C SER A 408 -30.77 4.24 71.37
N ILE A 409 -30.38 5.52 71.50
CA ILE A 409 -29.54 6.22 70.50
C ILE A 409 -28.03 6.03 70.70
N ILE A 410 -27.56 5.30 71.72
CA ILE A 410 -26.11 5.27 72.03
C ILE A 410 -25.27 4.31 71.16
N GLN A 411 -25.83 3.44 70.32
CA GLN A 411 -25.02 2.49 69.53
C GLN A 411 -25.04 2.67 67.99
N ASN A 412 -25.78 3.63 67.44
CA ASN A 412 -25.92 3.77 65.97
C ASN A 412 -25.29 5.04 65.35
N SER A 413 -24.72 5.95 66.15
CA SER A 413 -24.18 7.23 65.65
C SER A 413 -22.73 7.14 65.15
N ASP A 414 -21.92 6.20 65.67
CA ASP A 414 -20.51 6.09 65.28
C ASP A 414 -20.28 5.26 64.02
N GLN A 415 -21.09 4.22 63.76
CA GLN A 415 -20.96 3.44 62.53
C GLN A 415 -21.39 4.21 61.29
N THR A 416 -22.38 5.11 61.40
CA THR A 416 -22.85 5.94 60.28
C THR A 416 -21.89 7.09 59.98
N LYS A 417 -21.31 7.72 61.01
CA LYS A 417 -20.24 8.72 60.86
C LYS A 417 -18.94 8.12 60.33
N LEU A 418 -18.54 6.92 60.78
CA LEU A 418 -17.35 6.21 60.29
C LEU A 418 -17.56 5.71 58.85
N LYS A 419 -18.74 5.19 58.50
CA LYS A 419 -19.08 4.84 57.11
C LYS A 419 -19.16 6.09 56.20
N GLN A 420 -19.63 7.23 56.70
CA GLN A 420 -19.56 8.50 55.98
C GLN A 420 -18.14 9.03 55.85
N TYR A 421 -17.28 8.89 56.87
CA TYR A 421 -15.85 9.25 56.81
C TYR A 421 -15.07 8.37 55.83
N LEU A 422 -15.35 7.06 55.82
CA LEU A 422 -14.75 6.10 54.89
C LEU A 422 -15.30 6.23 53.46
N LYS A 423 -16.57 6.62 53.27
CA LYS A 423 -17.13 7.01 51.96
C LYS A 423 -16.58 8.35 51.46
N LYS A 424 -16.27 9.31 52.35
CA LYS A 424 -15.61 10.57 51.99
C LYS A 424 -14.17 10.38 51.49
N LYS A 425 -13.54 9.23 51.75
CA LYS A 425 -12.12 8.96 51.46
C LYS A 425 -11.83 8.07 50.23
N LYS A 426 -12.82 7.78 49.37
CA LYS A 426 -12.60 6.91 48.21
C LYS A 426 -13.37 7.38 47.00
N ASN A 427 -12.70 8.11 46.11
CA ASN A 427 -12.96 8.02 44.68
C ASN A 427 -11.63 8.11 43.94
N PRO A 428 -11.24 7.12 43.12
CA PRO A 428 -10.14 7.29 42.18
C PRO A 428 -10.49 8.46 41.24
N ILE A 429 -9.48 9.26 40.87
CA ILE A 429 -9.68 10.40 39.99
C ILE A 429 -10.05 9.86 38.60
N SER A 430 -11.27 10.13 38.13
CA SER A 430 -11.69 9.80 36.77
C SER A 430 -11.11 10.85 35.82
N ILE A 431 -9.93 10.57 35.27
CA ILE A 431 -9.27 11.48 34.32
C ILE A 431 -9.78 11.14 32.92
N SER A 432 -10.43 12.11 32.27
CA SER A 432 -10.92 11.98 30.90
C SER A 432 -9.84 12.36 29.89
N PHE A 433 -9.95 11.85 28.65
CA PHE A 433 -9.06 12.25 27.55
C PHE A 433 -9.12 13.76 27.27
N LYS A 434 -10.28 14.40 27.53
CA LYS A 434 -10.45 15.85 27.45
C LYS A 434 -9.54 16.60 28.43
N ASP A 435 -9.30 16.04 29.61
CA ASP A 435 -8.42 16.66 30.61
C ASP A 435 -6.95 16.59 30.18
N ALA A 436 -6.55 15.50 29.52
CA ALA A 436 -5.21 15.38 28.92
C ALA A 436 -5.01 16.36 27.76
N LEU A 437 -6.03 16.55 26.91
CA LEU A 437 -6.03 17.53 25.83
C LEU A 437 -5.91 18.96 26.37
N LEU A 438 -6.74 19.34 27.35
CA LEU A 438 -6.72 20.67 27.97
C LEU A 438 -5.42 20.93 28.76
N MET A 439 -4.82 19.89 29.33
CA MET A 439 -3.53 19.98 30.02
C MET A 439 -2.36 20.12 29.03
N HIS A 440 -2.48 19.58 27.82
CA HIS A 440 -1.51 19.78 26.76
C HIS A 440 -1.62 21.18 26.14
N LEU A 441 -2.84 21.72 25.98
CA LEU A 441 -3.12 23.08 25.52
C LEU A 441 -2.83 24.18 26.56
N GLY A 442 -2.41 23.83 27.78
CA GLY A 442 -1.97 24.78 28.81
C GLY A 442 -3.09 25.47 29.60
N CYS A 443 -4.35 25.07 29.43
CA CYS A 443 -5.51 25.77 30.02
C CYS A 443 -5.75 25.47 31.52
N LEU A 444 -5.04 24.52 32.14
CA LEU A 444 -5.26 24.03 33.51
C LEU A 444 -4.06 24.32 34.45
N GLY A 445 -3.72 25.60 34.65
CA GLY A 445 -2.48 26.03 35.29
C GLY A 445 -2.20 25.52 36.72
N ASN A 446 -3.21 25.41 37.60
CA ASN A 446 -3.00 24.96 38.99
C ASN A 446 -2.96 23.44 39.14
N ASN A 447 -3.83 22.72 38.42
CA ASN A 447 -3.86 21.26 38.47
C ASN A 447 -2.62 20.65 37.79
N GLN A 448 -2.09 21.29 36.74
CA GLN A 448 -0.90 20.84 36.03
C GLN A 448 0.34 20.74 36.94
N LYS A 449 0.50 21.65 37.91
CA LYS A 449 1.62 21.61 38.88
C LYS A 449 1.54 20.40 39.80
N ILE A 450 0.35 20.08 40.30
CA ILE A 450 0.09 18.92 41.17
C ILE A 450 0.36 17.61 40.42
N TYR A 451 -0.09 17.53 39.17
CA TYR A 451 0.15 16.35 38.33
C TYR A 451 1.63 16.19 37.95
N ARG A 452 2.32 17.27 37.59
CA ARG A 452 3.77 17.21 37.31
C ARG A 452 4.57 16.72 38.52
N PHE A 453 4.23 17.21 39.72
CA PHE A 453 4.85 16.76 40.97
C PHE A 453 4.58 15.26 41.24
N ALA A 454 3.34 14.80 41.04
CA ALA A 454 2.99 13.39 41.21
C ALA A 454 3.71 12.49 40.19
N ILE A 455 3.76 12.89 38.91
CA ILE A 455 4.48 12.16 37.86
C ILE A 455 5.96 12.06 38.23
N GLN A 456 6.59 13.16 38.66
CA GLN A 456 8.00 13.17 39.06
C GLN A 456 8.26 12.21 40.23
N LYS A 457 7.38 12.19 41.25
CA LYS A 457 7.51 11.24 42.38
C LYS A 457 7.30 9.78 41.99
N ILE A 458 6.43 9.47 41.03
CA ILE A 458 6.29 8.12 40.47
C ILE A 458 7.55 7.73 39.71
N MET A 459 8.04 8.60 38.82
CA MET A 459 9.20 8.29 37.99
C MET A 459 10.46 8.08 38.83
N MET A 460 10.64 8.82 39.93
CA MET A 460 11.74 8.58 40.89
C MET A 460 11.62 7.24 41.64
N LYS A 461 10.41 6.71 41.82
CA LYS A 461 10.17 5.44 42.51
C LYS A 461 10.11 4.23 41.57
N LEU A 462 9.91 4.47 40.27
CA LEU A 462 9.97 3.47 39.19
C LEU A 462 11.38 3.30 38.62
N ASP A 463 12.38 3.97 39.20
CA ASP A 463 13.78 3.79 38.83
C ASP A 463 14.23 2.37 39.18
N VAL A 464 14.59 1.60 38.15
CA VAL A 464 15.07 0.22 38.26
C VAL A 464 16.28 0.13 39.19
N ALA A 465 17.20 1.10 39.13
CA ALA A 465 18.36 1.12 40.01
C ALA A 465 17.96 1.34 41.47
N TYR A 466 16.97 2.20 41.72
CA TYR A 466 16.41 2.42 43.06
C TYR A 466 15.67 1.19 43.59
N ILE A 467 14.85 0.54 42.76
CA ILE A 467 14.13 -0.68 43.12
C ILE A 467 15.11 -1.81 43.44
N ILE A 468 16.11 -2.04 42.59
CA ILE A 468 17.16 -3.05 42.83
C ILE A 468 17.94 -2.72 44.10
N LYS A 469 18.29 -1.45 44.33
CA LYS A 469 18.96 -1.02 45.56
C LYS A 469 18.12 -1.30 46.80
N LYS A 470 16.81 -1.04 46.76
CA LYS A 470 15.90 -1.35 47.88
C LYS A 470 15.70 -2.83 48.10
N LEU A 471 15.67 -3.64 47.05
CA LEU A 471 15.68 -5.10 47.16
C LEU A 471 17.00 -5.60 47.78
N HIS A 472 18.13 -5.02 47.40
CA HIS A 472 19.42 -5.33 47.98
C HIS A 472 19.53 -4.92 49.46
N GLU A 473 18.91 -3.80 49.85
CA GLU A 473 18.77 -3.41 51.26
C GLU A 473 17.94 -4.44 52.06
N ILE A 474 16.89 -5.00 51.46
CA ILE A 474 16.07 -6.08 52.06
C ILE A 474 16.86 -7.38 52.18
N ASP A 475 17.63 -7.77 51.17
CA ASP A 475 18.45 -8.99 51.24
C ASP A 475 19.62 -8.84 52.23
N LYS A 476 20.20 -7.63 52.34
CA LYS A 476 21.15 -7.31 53.42
C LYS A 476 20.49 -7.44 54.79
N LEU A 477 19.26 -6.95 54.94
CA LEU A 477 18.52 -7.07 56.18
C LEU A 477 18.24 -8.54 56.54
N LYS A 478 17.89 -9.39 55.56
CA LYS A 478 17.77 -10.84 55.75
C LYS A 478 19.10 -11.44 56.23
N SER A 479 20.22 -11.10 55.60
CA SER A 479 21.53 -11.64 55.98
C SER A 479 22.02 -11.19 57.36
N ILE A 480 21.50 -10.07 57.88
CA ILE A 480 21.80 -9.57 59.22
C ILE A 480 20.89 -10.21 60.27
N LEU A 481 19.60 -10.39 59.96
CA LEU A 481 18.60 -10.91 60.90
C LEU A 481 18.53 -12.43 60.97
N MET A 482 18.95 -13.13 59.92
CA MET A 482 18.77 -14.57 59.76
C MET A 482 20.11 -15.27 59.47
N THR A 483 20.29 -16.45 60.03
CA THR A 483 21.35 -17.40 59.68
C THR A 483 21.12 -18.00 58.28
N ASN A 484 22.16 -18.52 57.63
CA ASN A 484 22.06 -19.09 56.28
C ASN A 484 20.99 -20.19 56.18
N GLU A 485 20.82 -20.96 57.25
CA GLU A 485 19.85 -22.03 57.41
C GLU A 485 18.43 -21.47 57.54
N GLN A 486 18.26 -20.41 58.32
CA GLN A 486 16.98 -19.69 58.47
C GLN A 486 16.56 -19.02 57.17
N VAL A 487 17.50 -18.45 56.39
CA VAL A 487 17.21 -17.85 55.07
C VAL A 487 16.73 -18.92 54.08
N LYS A 488 17.40 -20.09 54.04
CA LYS A 488 16.98 -21.23 53.19
C LYS A 488 15.60 -21.76 53.56
N LEU A 489 15.25 -21.72 54.84
CA LEU A 489 13.94 -22.15 55.32
C LEU A 489 12.87 -21.07 55.09
N PHE A 490 13.21 -19.80 55.30
CA PHE A 490 12.36 -18.64 55.06
C PHE A 490 11.96 -18.51 53.58
N ASN A 491 12.89 -18.77 52.67
CA ASN A 491 12.62 -18.78 51.23
C ASN A 491 11.72 -19.95 50.78
N TYR A 492 11.46 -20.92 51.67
CA TYR A 492 10.58 -22.07 51.44
C TYR A 492 9.25 -21.97 52.19
N ILE A 493 8.97 -20.84 52.87
CA ILE A 493 7.65 -20.59 53.45
C ILE A 493 6.62 -20.52 52.30
N PRO A 494 5.55 -21.33 52.34
CA PRO A 494 4.57 -21.39 51.27
C PRO A 494 3.93 -20.00 51.09
N LYS A 495 3.73 -19.62 49.83
CA LYS A 495 2.93 -18.44 49.50
C LYS A 495 1.52 -18.66 50.07
N PRO A 496 0.83 -17.61 50.56
CA PRO A 496 -0.53 -17.77 51.05
C PRO A 496 -1.42 -18.38 49.96
N LEU A 497 -2.04 -19.52 50.26
CA LEU A 497 -2.94 -20.22 49.36
C LEU A 497 -4.24 -19.41 49.24
N ILE A 498 -4.65 -19.17 47.99
CA ILE A 498 -5.98 -18.65 47.68
C ILE A 498 -6.91 -19.88 47.69
N PRO A 499 -7.82 -20.04 48.66
CA PRO A 499 -8.71 -21.20 48.69
C PRO A 499 -9.54 -21.26 47.40
N THR A 500 -9.59 -22.44 46.78
CA THR A 500 -10.30 -22.71 45.52
C THR A 500 -11.82 -22.51 45.63
N ASP A 501 -12.35 -22.47 46.85
CA ASP A 501 -13.76 -22.23 47.16
C ASP A 501 -14.22 -20.78 46.88
N ILE A 502 -13.31 -19.91 46.44
CA ILE A 502 -13.64 -18.56 45.94
C ILE A 502 -14.39 -18.60 44.60
N PHE A 503 -14.37 -19.73 43.88
CA PHE A 503 -15.01 -19.88 42.57
C PHE A 503 -16.38 -20.57 42.60
N ASP A 504 -16.90 -20.96 43.76
CA ASP A 504 -18.26 -21.47 43.89
C ASP A 504 -19.30 -20.33 43.89
N ILE A 505 -20.35 -20.52 43.08
CA ILE A 505 -21.29 -19.51 42.57
C ILE A 505 -22.24 -18.91 43.65
N GLY A 506 -21.97 -19.09 44.95
CA GLY A 506 -22.84 -18.69 46.06
C GLY A 506 -22.45 -17.43 46.87
N PHE A 507 -21.21 -16.94 46.81
CA PHE A 507 -20.73 -15.91 47.75
C PHE A 507 -20.66 -14.48 47.15
N LYS A 508 -21.82 -13.89 46.86
CA LYS A 508 -21.95 -12.43 46.66
C LYS A 508 -22.33 -11.74 47.97
N LYS A 509 -21.35 -11.36 48.77
CA LYS A 509 -21.27 -10.06 49.48
C LYS A 509 -20.05 -10.02 50.42
N GLN A 510 -19.30 -8.93 50.29
CA GLN A 510 -18.18 -8.50 51.14
C GLN A 510 -16.82 -9.16 50.89
N TYR A 511 -16.17 -8.80 49.79
CA TYR A 511 -14.73 -8.49 49.87
C TYR A 511 -14.35 -7.46 48.80
N THR A 512 -13.79 -6.33 49.25
CA THR A 512 -13.20 -5.30 48.38
C THR A 512 -11.77 -5.67 48.02
N PRO A 513 -11.34 -5.61 46.75
CA PRO A 513 -9.97 -5.93 46.39
C PRO A 513 -9.08 -4.76 46.82
N ASN A 514 -8.15 -5.04 47.72
CA ASN A 514 -7.08 -4.12 48.04
C ASN A 514 -5.79 -4.95 48.16
N SER A 515 -4.75 -4.42 47.52
CA SER A 515 -3.34 -4.81 47.55
C SER A 515 -2.94 -6.17 47.01
N ASN A 516 -2.43 -6.15 45.77
CA ASN A 516 -1.01 -6.45 45.47
C ASN A 516 -0.31 -7.30 46.54
N GLN A 517 -0.29 -8.62 46.37
CA GLN A 517 0.76 -9.43 46.95
C GLN A 517 1.87 -9.56 45.92
N ALA A 518 2.98 -8.89 46.23
CA ALA A 518 4.20 -8.98 45.47
C ALA A 518 4.75 -10.41 45.58
N GLU A 519 5.08 -10.99 44.43
CA GLU A 519 6.02 -12.11 44.36
C GLU A 519 7.35 -11.62 44.92
N SER A 520 7.71 -11.99 46.14
CA SER A 520 9.10 -11.92 46.59
C SER A 520 9.84 -13.13 46.03
N ILE A 521 10.22 -13.06 44.76
CA ILE A 521 11.30 -13.89 44.24
C ILE A 521 12.59 -13.20 44.70
N SER A 522 13.44 -13.91 45.45
CA SER A 522 14.84 -13.53 45.59
C SER A 522 15.46 -13.55 44.19
N ILE A 523 15.69 -12.37 43.60
CA ILE A 523 16.16 -12.24 42.20
C ILE A 523 17.61 -12.74 42.04
N PHE A 524 18.34 -12.93 43.15
CA PHE A 524 19.77 -13.21 43.15
C PHE A 524 20.16 -14.58 43.70
N GLU A 525 19.21 -15.48 43.95
CA GLU A 525 19.56 -16.89 44.08
C GLU A 525 19.84 -17.47 42.69
N GLU A 526 21.00 -18.12 42.52
CA GLU A 526 21.31 -18.94 41.34
C GLU A 526 20.09 -19.81 41.00
N GLU A 527 19.76 -19.99 39.71
CA GLU A 527 18.62 -20.79 39.24
C GLU A 527 18.74 -22.26 39.70
N LYS A 528 18.41 -22.51 40.96
CA LYS A 528 18.31 -23.84 41.55
C LYS A 528 16.93 -24.41 41.23
N THR A 529 16.91 -25.67 40.81
CA THR A 529 15.65 -26.39 40.55
C THR A 529 14.81 -26.48 41.83
N GLU A 530 13.48 -26.61 41.72
CA GLU A 530 12.61 -26.73 42.91
C GLU A 530 13.01 -27.90 43.82
N ILE A 531 13.52 -28.97 43.23
CA ILE A 531 14.07 -30.15 43.92
C ILE A 531 15.32 -29.77 44.74
N GLN A 532 16.24 -28.98 44.17
CA GLN A 532 17.42 -28.49 44.89
C GLN A 532 17.05 -27.54 46.04
N LYS A 533 16.01 -26.72 45.85
CA LYS A 533 15.48 -25.86 46.93
C LYS A 533 14.90 -26.69 48.06
N LEU A 534 14.11 -27.72 47.74
CA LEU A 534 13.54 -28.65 48.72
C LEU A 534 14.64 -29.39 49.50
N GLU A 535 15.69 -29.86 48.82
CA GLU A 535 16.85 -30.52 49.43
C GLU A 535 17.64 -29.57 50.35
N ASP A 536 17.93 -28.35 49.89
CA ASP A 536 18.58 -27.30 50.68
C ASP A 536 17.75 -26.93 51.93
N SER A 537 16.43 -26.83 51.79
CA SER A 537 15.50 -26.54 52.88
C SER A 537 15.36 -27.72 53.85
N PHE A 538 15.44 -28.98 53.38
CA PHE A 538 15.46 -30.16 54.24
C PHE A 538 16.73 -30.22 55.09
N HIS A 539 17.90 -29.99 54.49
CA HIS A 539 19.17 -29.92 55.23
C HIS A 539 19.21 -28.75 56.22
N ALA A 540 18.65 -27.60 55.85
CA ALA A 540 18.51 -26.46 56.76
C ALA A 540 17.57 -26.79 57.93
N TYR A 541 16.45 -27.45 57.67
CA TYR A 541 15.50 -27.91 58.68
C TYR A 541 16.15 -28.89 59.67
N GLN A 542 16.90 -29.87 59.18
CA GLN A 542 17.64 -30.82 60.01
C GLN A 542 18.63 -30.11 60.94
N LYS A 543 19.41 -29.18 60.41
CA LYS A 543 20.41 -28.41 61.18
C LYS A 543 19.77 -27.51 62.24
N ILE A 544 18.64 -26.87 61.93
CA ILE A 544 17.93 -26.02 62.90
C ILE A 544 17.33 -26.88 64.02
N ARG A 545 16.80 -28.07 63.70
CA ARG A 545 16.15 -28.97 64.66
C ARG A 545 17.12 -29.73 65.56
N GLN A 546 18.35 -29.94 65.10
CA GLN A 546 19.43 -30.58 65.87
C GLN A 546 20.21 -29.61 66.77
N LYS A 547 19.85 -28.32 66.82
CA LYS A 547 20.46 -27.37 67.76
C LYS A 547 19.99 -27.65 69.19
N ASP A 548 20.94 -27.71 70.14
CA ASP A 548 20.65 -27.91 71.56
C ASP A 548 19.76 -26.80 72.17
N ASN A 549 19.80 -25.58 71.61
CA ASN A 549 18.94 -24.45 71.97
C ASN A 549 18.48 -23.67 70.70
N PRO A 550 17.26 -23.89 70.19
CA PRO A 550 16.73 -23.14 69.06
C PRO A 550 16.38 -21.70 69.45
N SER A 551 16.66 -20.73 68.57
CA SER A 551 16.26 -19.33 68.76
C SER A 551 14.74 -19.15 68.61
N ASP A 552 14.15 -18.12 69.23
CA ASP A 552 12.73 -17.74 69.01
C ASP A 552 12.41 -17.57 67.52
N LEU A 553 13.38 -17.10 66.73
CA LEU A 553 13.25 -16.98 65.27
C LEU A 553 13.24 -18.35 64.58
N ASP A 554 14.05 -19.31 65.05
CA ASP A 554 14.06 -20.70 64.54
C ASP A 554 12.68 -21.34 64.75
N GLN A 555 12.09 -21.16 65.93
CA GLN A 555 10.77 -21.68 66.26
C GLN A 555 9.66 -20.98 65.46
N THR A 556 9.77 -19.66 65.25
CA THR A 556 8.79 -18.89 64.47
C THR A 556 8.80 -19.29 63.00
N ILE A 557 9.99 -19.46 62.39
CA ILE A 557 10.12 -19.87 60.99
C ILE A 557 9.61 -21.30 60.80
N ILE A 558 9.98 -22.23 61.71
CA ILE A 558 9.42 -23.59 61.69
C ILE A 558 7.90 -23.55 61.90
N GLY A 559 7.39 -22.68 62.78
CA GLY A 559 5.95 -22.52 63.00
C GLY A 559 5.19 -22.10 61.75
N GLN A 560 5.80 -21.27 60.89
CA GLN A 560 5.17 -20.71 59.67
C GLN A 560 5.28 -21.60 58.42
N MET A 561 6.01 -22.73 58.46
CA MET A 561 6.02 -23.67 57.34
C MET A 561 4.68 -24.38 57.17
N ASP A 562 4.45 -24.95 55.99
CA ASP A 562 3.29 -25.81 55.70
C ASP A 562 3.29 -27.08 56.58
N GLU A 563 2.12 -27.52 57.06
CA GLU A 563 1.99 -28.72 57.89
C GLU A 563 2.34 -30.01 57.13
N GLU A 564 2.04 -30.08 55.83
CA GLU A 564 2.35 -31.25 55.00
C GLU A 564 3.85 -31.37 54.75
N ILE A 565 4.52 -30.25 54.49
CA ILE A 565 5.97 -30.20 54.29
C ILE A 565 6.72 -30.48 55.59
N LYS A 566 6.23 -29.98 56.73
CA LYS A 566 6.76 -30.37 58.04
C LYS A 566 6.66 -31.88 58.21
N ALA A 567 5.47 -32.45 58.06
CA ALA A 567 5.23 -33.88 58.22
C ALA A 567 6.15 -34.72 57.30
N TYR A 568 6.36 -34.27 56.07
CA TYR A 568 7.31 -34.89 55.13
C TYR A 568 8.76 -34.83 55.64
N PHE A 569 9.24 -33.67 56.07
CA PHE A 569 10.59 -33.51 56.65
C PHE A 569 10.76 -34.31 57.94
N GLU A 570 9.71 -34.47 58.76
CA GLU A 570 9.72 -35.34 59.93
C GLU A 570 9.78 -36.83 59.58
N CYS A 571 9.01 -37.30 58.57
CA CYS A 571 9.09 -38.68 58.08
C CYS A 571 10.49 -38.99 57.54
N MET A 572 11.09 -38.07 56.77
CA MET A 572 12.45 -38.19 56.24
C MET A 572 13.51 -38.26 57.33
N MET A 573 13.41 -37.43 58.38
CA MET A 573 14.32 -37.50 59.54
C MET A 573 14.22 -38.83 60.30
N LYS A 574 13.01 -39.36 60.50
CA LYS A 574 12.79 -40.65 61.20
C LYS A 574 13.38 -41.83 60.43
N LYS A 575 13.45 -41.77 59.09
CA LYS A 575 14.15 -42.76 58.25
C LYS A 575 15.68 -42.72 58.42
N GLN A 576 16.27 -41.54 58.65
CA GLN A 576 17.72 -41.38 58.82
C GLN A 576 18.24 -41.81 60.20
N SER A 577 17.40 -41.80 61.25
CA SER A 577 17.81 -42.12 62.62
C SER A 577 17.80 -43.61 63.00
N GLY A 578 17.54 -44.52 62.05
CA GLY A 578 17.90 -45.94 62.18
C GLY A 578 17.34 -46.70 63.39
N LEU A 579 16.05 -46.55 63.70
CA LEU A 579 15.36 -47.44 64.65
C LEU A 579 14.45 -48.42 63.89
N MET A 580 14.94 -49.64 63.78
CA MET A 580 14.31 -50.80 63.13
C MET A 580 13.48 -51.57 64.16
N TYR A 581 12.14 -51.60 64.02
CA TYR A 581 11.18 -52.66 64.46
C TYR A 581 9.77 -52.33 63.92
N PRO A 582 8.84 -53.31 63.80
CA PRO A 582 7.85 -53.38 62.73
C PRO A 582 6.51 -52.76 63.13
N PHE A 583 5.77 -52.30 62.12
CA PHE A 583 4.51 -51.53 62.15
C PHE A 583 4.67 -50.00 62.25
N SER A 584 4.82 -49.36 61.09
CA SER A 584 4.37 -47.99 60.85
C SER A 584 3.96 -47.84 59.36
N PRO A 585 2.93 -47.05 59.02
CA PRO A 585 2.36 -46.99 57.67
C PRO A 585 3.35 -46.42 56.65
N ARG A 586 3.29 -46.94 55.41
CA ARG A 586 4.06 -46.46 54.25
C ARG A 586 3.88 -44.94 54.09
N CYS A 587 4.98 -44.17 53.97
CA CYS A 587 4.96 -42.77 53.52
C CYS A 587 4.64 -42.65 51.99
N ASP A 588 3.91 -43.62 51.41
CA ASP A 588 3.54 -43.69 50.01
C ASP A 588 2.03 -43.49 49.85
N SER A 589 1.60 -42.23 49.76
CA SER A 589 0.37 -41.88 49.03
C SER A 589 0.39 -40.39 48.65
N ILE A 590 1.21 -40.05 47.65
CA ILE A 590 0.87 -38.93 46.75
C ILE A 590 0.00 -39.53 45.65
N PRO A 591 -1.17 -38.97 45.31
CA PRO A 591 -1.90 -39.36 44.12
C PRO A 591 -1.10 -38.93 42.89
N GLN A 592 -0.37 -39.86 42.27
CA GLN A 592 0.15 -39.67 40.92
C GLN A 592 -1.00 -39.85 39.92
N SER A 593 -1.48 -38.76 39.35
CA SER A 593 -1.94 -38.78 37.96
C SER A 593 -1.13 -37.76 37.18
N GLN A 594 -0.01 -38.20 36.62
CA GLN A 594 0.39 -37.92 35.23
C GLN A 594 1.78 -38.49 34.92
N ARG A 595 1.78 -39.37 33.91
CA ARG A 595 2.89 -39.79 33.03
C ARG A 595 3.90 -40.78 33.58
N GLU A 596 3.82 -42.00 33.04
CA GLU A 596 4.96 -42.62 32.36
C GLU A 596 4.43 -43.30 31.09
N GLU A 597 4.92 -42.85 29.93
CA GLU A 597 5.25 -43.72 28.80
C GLU A 597 6.10 -42.90 27.83
N GLU A 598 7.40 -42.89 28.10
CA GLU A 598 8.40 -42.63 27.06
C GLU A 598 9.58 -43.59 27.30
N ASN A 599 9.75 -44.48 26.31
CA ASN A 599 10.96 -45.22 25.93
C ASN A 599 11.14 -46.66 26.46
N LEU A 600 10.85 -47.62 25.57
CA LEU A 600 11.77 -48.72 25.30
C LEU A 600 11.64 -49.30 23.87
N ILE A 601 12.57 -48.89 23.00
CA ILE A 601 13.45 -49.69 22.13
C ILE A 601 12.81 -50.75 21.17
N ILE A 602 12.73 -50.36 19.89
CA ILE A 602 13.38 -50.92 18.68
C ILE A 602 13.24 -52.44 18.33
N ASN A 603 12.62 -52.65 17.15
CA ASN A 603 12.78 -53.66 16.08
C ASN A 603 12.36 -55.14 16.30
N GLN A 604 11.34 -55.59 15.56
CA GLN A 604 11.46 -56.37 14.30
C GLN A 604 10.07 -56.80 13.77
N GLU A 605 9.80 -56.49 12.49
CA GLU A 605 8.80 -57.12 11.60
C GLU A 605 9.31 -58.51 11.11
N PRO A 606 8.59 -59.38 10.35
CA PRO A 606 7.38 -59.13 9.53
C PRO A 606 6.33 -60.29 9.42
N GLN A 607 5.29 -60.02 8.61
CA GLN A 607 4.52 -60.92 7.73
C GLN A 607 3.10 -61.42 8.12
N ALA A 608 2.14 -60.85 7.38
CA ALA A 608 1.24 -61.50 6.41
C ALA A 608 0.08 -62.42 6.88
N GLY A 609 -1.11 -62.09 6.38
CA GLY A 609 -2.28 -62.99 6.31
C GLY A 609 -3.62 -62.25 6.19
N LYS A 610 -3.90 -61.56 5.07
CA LYS A 610 -5.05 -61.82 4.16
C LYS A 610 -6.17 -62.72 4.73
N VAL A 611 -7.44 -62.29 4.59
CA VAL A 611 -8.45 -62.93 3.69
C VAL A 611 -9.84 -62.25 3.82
N LEU A 612 -10.31 -61.75 2.67
CA LEU A 612 -11.67 -61.67 2.07
C LEU A 612 -12.84 -61.02 2.85
N THR A 613 -13.35 -59.86 2.40
CA THR A 613 -14.37 -59.61 1.32
C THR A 613 -15.77 -60.12 1.67
N ARG A 614 -16.89 -59.46 1.34
CA ARG A 614 -17.29 -59.07 -0.02
C ARG A 614 -18.58 -58.21 -0.02
N LYS A 615 -18.54 -57.13 -0.81
CA LYS A 615 -19.55 -56.58 -1.73
C LYS A 615 -21.05 -56.62 -1.34
N LYS A 616 -21.67 -55.44 -1.30
CA LYS A 616 -22.38 -54.89 -2.47
C LYS A 616 -22.17 -53.39 -2.55
#